data_AF-A0A8H6C1R9-F1
#
_entry.id   AF-A0A8H6C1R9-F1
#
_cell.length_a   1.000
_cell.length_b   1.000
_cell.length_c   1.000
_cell.angle_alpha   90.00
_cell.angle_beta   90.00
_cell.angle_gamma   90.00
#
_symmetry.space_group_name_H-M   'P 1'
#
loop_
_entity.id
_entity.type
_entity.pdbx_description
1 polymer ?
#
loop_
_entity_poly.entity_id
_entity_poly.type
_entity_poly.pdbx_seq_one_letter_code
_entity_poly.pdbx_strand_id
1 'polypeptide(L)'
;MLAPKSNKNQENINSKLALTIKSGKYTLGYKSVVKSLRTGKAKLVIIAANTPVLRKSELEYYAMLSRPQSTTSKVVTTNWDRLW
;
A
#
# COMPACT_ATOMS: atom_id res chain seq x y z
N MET A 1 -23.61 -24.46 1.81
CA MET A 1 -23.39 -23.05 1.39
C MET A 1 -22.36 -22.45 2.34
N LEU A 2 -21.15 -22.15 1.87
CA LEU A 2 -20.06 -21.62 2.71
C LEU A 2 -20.31 -20.13 2.96
N ALA A 3 -20.57 -19.76 4.22
CA ALA A 3 -20.74 -18.37 4.63
C ALA A 3 -19.46 -17.57 4.31
N PRO A 4 -19.56 -16.37 3.71
CA PRO A 4 -18.39 -15.54 3.50
C PRO A 4 -17.83 -15.13 4.87
N LYS A 5 -16.63 -15.63 5.21
CA LYS A 5 -15.88 -15.18 6.39
C LYS A 5 -15.65 -13.68 6.24
N SER A 6 -16.35 -12.86 7.03
CA SER A 6 -16.06 -11.44 7.13
C SER A 6 -14.67 -11.26 7.75
N ASN A 7 -13.73 -10.81 6.93
CA ASN A 7 -12.37 -10.52 7.35
C ASN A 7 -12.38 -9.24 8.23
N LYS A 8 -12.55 -9.40 9.55
CA LYS A 8 -12.42 -8.31 10.55
C LYS A 8 -11.12 -7.50 10.40
N ASN A 9 -10.10 -8.06 9.76
CA ASN A 9 -8.83 -7.40 9.52
C ASN A 9 -8.91 -6.26 8.48
N GLN A 10 -9.92 -6.27 7.61
CA GLN A 10 -10.02 -5.33 6.48
C GLN A 10 -10.61 -3.98 6.92
N GLU A 11 -11.56 -3.97 7.86
CA GLU A 11 -12.09 -2.74 8.47
C GLU A 11 -11.02 -1.91 9.19
N ASN A 12 -10.05 -2.57 9.84
CA ASN A 12 -8.98 -1.89 10.57
C ASN A 12 -8.02 -1.12 9.63
N ILE A 13 -7.84 -1.59 8.39
CA ILE A 13 -6.98 -0.92 7.40
C ILE A 13 -7.65 0.37 6.91
N ASN A 14 -8.96 0.33 6.65
CA ASN A 14 -9.71 1.49 6.15
C ASN A 14 -9.70 2.64 7.16
N SER A 15 -9.94 2.36 8.45
CA SER A 15 -9.89 3.37 9.51
C SER A 15 -8.48 3.99 9.66
N LYS A 16 -7.42 3.18 9.53
CA LYS A 16 -6.03 3.66 9.56
C LYS A 16 -5.69 4.51 8.34
N LEU A 17 -6.22 4.16 7.17
CA LEU A 17 -6.04 4.93 5.95
C LEU A 17 -6.74 6.27 6.02
N ALA A 18 -7.99 6.31 6.49
CA ALA A 18 -8.73 7.55 6.69
C ALA A 18 -7.96 8.54 7.59
N LEU A 19 -7.35 8.05 8.67
CA LEU A 19 -6.47 8.87 9.53
C LEU A 19 -5.23 9.37 8.78
N THR A 20 -4.57 8.50 8.02
CA THR A 20 -3.36 8.82 7.28
C THR A 20 -3.61 9.85 6.17
N ILE A 21 -4.78 9.81 5.54
CA ILE A 21 -5.19 10.83 4.56
C ILE A 21 -5.53 12.15 5.24
N LYS A 22 -6.13 12.11 6.44
CA LYS A 22 -6.53 13.31 7.17
C LYS A 22 -5.36 14.12 7.73
N SER A 23 -4.36 13.46 8.31
CA SER A 23 -3.24 14.15 9.01
C SER A 23 -1.85 13.61 8.70
N GLY A 24 -1.75 12.53 7.92
CA GLY A 24 -0.49 11.87 7.61
C GLY A 24 0.21 12.46 6.38
N LYS A 25 1.51 12.17 6.25
CA LYS A 25 2.28 12.43 5.03
C LYS A 25 2.11 11.26 4.08
N TYR A 26 1.50 11.50 2.92
CA TYR A 26 1.31 10.50 1.89
C TYR A 26 1.79 11.02 0.53
N THR A 27 1.97 10.11 -0.42
CA THR A 27 2.35 10.43 -1.79
C THR A 27 1.59 9.49 -2.70
N LEU A 28 0.90 10.05 -3.68
CA LEU A 28 0.10 9.30 -4.65
C LEU A 28 0.71 9.40 -6.04
N GLY A 29 0.51 8.35 -6.84
CA GLY A 29 0.95 8.28 -8.23
C GLY A 29 2.30 7.57 -8.39
N TYR A 30 2.41 6.80 -9.47
CA TYR A 30 3.52 5.89 -9.72
C TYR A 30 4.90 6.56 -9.70
N LYS A 31 5.11 7.65 -10.47
CA LYS A 31 6.40 8.34 -10.58
C LYS A 31 6.89 8.90 -9.23
N SER A 32 5.97 9.43 -8.45
CA SER A 32 6.28 10.03 -7.15
C SER A 32 6.56 8.96 -6.10
N VAL A 33 5.81 7.86 -6.11
CA VAL A 33 6.03 6.69 -5.24
C VAL A 33 7.39 6.05 -5.52
N VAL A 34 7.77 5.85 -6.79
CA VAL A 34 9.11 5.33 -7.14
C VAL A 34 10.22 6.25 -6.62
N LYS A 35 10.05 7.58 -6.71
CA LYS A 35 11.01 8.53 -6.12
C LYS A 35 11.07 8.40 -4.60
N SER A 36 9.93 8.31 -3.93
CA SER A 36 9.86 8.14 -2.47
C SER A 36 10.50 6.83 -2.00
N LEU A 37 10.27 5.74 -2.74
CA LEU A 37 10.90 4.44 -2.53
C LEU A 37 12.42 4.52 -2.69
N ARG A 38 12.94 5.08 -3.79
CA ARG A 38 14.40 5.23 -3.97
C ARG A 38 15.08 6.08 -2.90
N THR A 39 14.36 7.05 -2.33
CA THR A 39 14.88 7.88 -1.23
C THR A 39 14.75 7.25 0.16
N GLY A 40 14.16 6.06 0.29
CA GLY A 40 13.95 5.37 1.58
C GLY A 40 12.95 6.07 2.51
N LYS A 41 12.17 7.03 2.01
CA LYS A 41 11.18 7.78 2.80
C LYS A 41 9.85 7.02 2.97
N ALA A 42 9.58 6.06 2.08
CA ALA A 42 8.35 5.28 2.10
C ALA A 42 8.42 4.16 3.14
N LYS A 43 7.49 4.17 4.10
CA LYS A 43 7.35 3.11 5.13
C LYS A 43 6.28 2.07 4.77
N LEU A 44 5.31 2.46 3.95
CA LEU A 44 4.19 1.62 3.51
C LEU A 44 3.89 1.94 2.05
N VAL A 45 3.61 0.92 1.25
CA VAL A 45 3.20 1.04 -0.14
C VAL A 45 1.90 0.27 -0.34
N ILE A 46 0.90 0.95 -0.90
CA ILE A 46 -0.41 0.38 -1.20
C ILE A 46 -0.58 0.40 -2.72
N ILE A 47 -0.88 -0.76 -3.28
CA ILE A 47 -1.02 -0.97 -4.72
C ILE A 47 -2.50 -1.28 -4.99
N ALA A 48 -3.05 -0.65 -6.02
CA ALA A 48 -4.40 -0.96 -6.46
C ALA A 48 -4.48 -2.38 -7.03
N ALA A 49 -5.56 -3.10 -6.75
CA ALA A 49 -5.80 -4.43 -7.33
C ALA A 49 -5.86 -4.43 -8.86
N ASN A 50 -6.26 -3.33 -9.48
CA ASN A 50 -6.31 -3.15 -10.94
C ASN A 50 -4.99 -2.65 -11.57
N THR A 51 -3.89 -2.57 -10.81
CA THR A 51 -2.59 -2.14 -11.35
C THR A 51 -2.04 -3.22 -12.31
N PRO A 52 -1.54 -2.87 -13.52
CA PRO A 52 -0.92 -3.83 -14.42
C PRO A 52 0.21 -4.62 -13.74
N VAL A 53 0.28 -5.93 -14.02
CA VAL A 53 1.19 -6.87 -13.33
C VAL A 53 2.64 -6.40 -13.40
N LEU A 54 3.11 -5.94 -14.56
CA LEU A 54 4.48 -5.45 -14.74
C LEU A 54 4.82 -4.31 -13.76
N ARG A 55 3.90 -3.34 -13.61
CA ARG A 55 4.08 -2.19 -12.73
C ARG A 55 3.98 -2.58 -11.25
N LYS A 56 3.14 -3.57 -10.94
CA LYS A 56 3.03 -4.15 -9.60
C LYS A 56 4.34 -4.83 -9.19
N SER A 57 4.87 -5.71 -10.03
CA SER A 57 6.15 -6.41 -9.79
C SER A 57 7.32 -5.44 -9.65
N GLU A 58 7.33 -4.37 -10.44
CA GLU A 58 8.34 -3.32 -10.32
C GLU A 58 8.26 -2.57 -8.97
N LEU A 59 7.06 -2.18 -8.51
CA LEU A 59 6.90 -1.55 -7.20
C LEU A 59 7.28 -2.50 -6.05
N GLU A 60 6.91 -3.78 -6.16
CA GLU A 60 7.27 -4.82 -5.20
C GLU A 60 8.79 -4.99 -5.13
N TYR A 61 9.47 -5.00 -6.28
CA TYR A 61 10.92 -5.06 -6.36
C TYR A 61 11.60 -3.85 -5.72
N TYR A 62 11.15 -2.63 -6.03
CA TYR A 62 11.70 -1.42 -5.39
C TYR A 62 11.41 -1.37 -3.89
N ALA A 63 10.25 -1.84 -3.44
CA ALA A 63 9.93 -1.93 -2.01
C ALA A 63 10.86 -2.93 -1.28
N MET A 64 11.19 -4.05 -1.92
CA MET A 64 12.12 -5.03 -1.38
C MET A 64 13.56 -4.52 -1.31
N LEU A 65 14.01 -3.76 -2.31
CA LEU A 65 15.32 -3.12 -2.32
C LEU A 65 15.43 -1.97 -1.31
N SER A 66 14.35 -1.20 -1.15
CA SER A 66 14.32 0.00 -0.32
C SER A 66 14.33 -0.27 1.19
N ARG A 67 14.38 -1.53 1.66
CA ARG A 67 14.22 -1.92 3.07
C ARG A 67 14.97 -1.00 4.04
N PRO A 68 14.27 -0.13 4.80
CA PRO A 68 14.87 0.55 5.93
C PRO A 68 14.93 -0.42 7.12
N GLN A 69 16.07 -0.47 7.81
CA GLN A 69 16.48 -1.42 8.86
C GLN A 69 15.48 -1.67 10.03
N SER A 70 14.35 -0.97 10.12
CA SER A 70 13.44 -0.99 11.28
C SER A 70 11.95 -1.11 10.96
N THR A 71 11.52 -1.29 9.71
CA THR A 71 10.08 -1.47 9.41
C THR A 71 9.87 -2.38 8.20
N THR A 72 9.21 -3.51 8.41
CA THR A 72 8.77 -4.42 7.34
C THR A 72 7.91 -3.64 6.34
N SER A 73 8.45 -3.36 5.15
CA SER A 73 7.72 -2.78 4.04
C SER A 73 6.65 -3.79 3.58
N LYS A 74 5.43 -3.64 4.08
CA LYS A 74 4.28 -4.45 3.67
C LYS A 74 3.69 -3.86 2.39
N VAL A 75 3.69 -4.63 1.32
CA VAL A 75 2.93 -4.28 0.10
C VAL A 75 1.50 -4.79 0.30
N VAL A 76 0.53 -3.88 0.35
CA VAL A 76 -0.89 -4.24 0.48
C VAL A 76 -1.58 -3.98 -0.86
N THR A 77 -2.20 -5.02 -1.41
CA THR A 77 -3.05 -4.87 -2.62
C THR A 77 -4.51 -4.71 -2.19
N THR A 78 -5.15 -3.59 -2.54
CA THR A 78 -6.59 -3.37 -2.23
C THR A 78 -7.32 -2.78 -3.44
N ASN A 79 -8.64 -2.97 -3.50
CA ASN A 79 -9.44 -2.19 -4.46
C ASN A 79 -9.74 -0.81 -3.85
N TRP A 80 -9.49 0.26 -4.60
CA TRP A 80 -9.69 1.63 -4.11
C TRP A 80 -11.17 1.91 -3.85
N ASP A 81 -12.07 1.29 -4.62
CA ASP A 81 -13.53 1.42 -4.43
C ASP A 81 -14.05 0.88 -3.09
N ARG A 82 -13.22 0.15 -2.34
CA ARG A 82 -13.56 -0.37 -1.01
C ARG A 82 -12.93 0.45 0.13
N LEU A 83 -12.24 1.54 -0.19
CA LEU A 83 -11.56 2.41 0.77
C LEU A 83 -12.38 3.65 1.17
N TRP A 84 -13.52 3.89 0.49
CA TRP A 84 -14.47 4.96 0.79
C TRP A 84 -15.88 4.40 1.03
#